data_AF-A0A847CRR7-F1
#
_entry.id   AF-A0A847CRR7-F1
#
_cell.length_a   1.000
_cell.length_b   1.000
_cell.length_c   1.000
_cell.angle_alpha   90.00
_cell.angle_beta   90.00
_cell.angle_gamma   90.00
#
_symmetry.space_group_name_H-M   'P 1'
#
loop_
_entity.id
_entity.type
_entity.pdbx_description
1 polymer ?
#
loop_
_entity_poly.entity_id
_entity_poly.type
_entity_poly.pdbx_seq_one_letter_code
_entity_poly.pdbx_strand_id
1 'polypeptide(L)'
;MNIKKLVTLAIVFVLVLIPTIALAEVQIDSKIIEEARSIAEEKIILGEFTSPLTINLSTIKNGKQNINGKLTEGIRVSKDRTAIGVRDFVNLIYGLEIFWNESHRMVVIKSQNGKSIILPIDKNVIFTDGVMSRIDVAATIDASIGRTFLPMRTLANALGYEVSYDEETHTAELKEPGYVPSIKDAVGAEVPTMQSLIDPINKEFQKQNVVDSILSNKDKPEIKTVSRSVNTITGTVTKNYAEDIERDLMRLINDHRVQNGVKALEIDSNIKNLSDIRVAEVSANPNSNHIRPDGSSWDTVGNVNGENSAAISIRDNNAQALFNAWKSSSGHNANMLRSEFSSFYVSVIFDGENLYAVNLFKQ
;
A
#
# COMPACT_ATOMS: atom_id res chain seq x y z
N MET A 1 39.20 15.81 -83.27
CA MET A 1 40.01 16.54 -82.26
C MET A 1 39.16 16.66 -81.00
N ASN A 2 39.73 16.31 -79.85
CA ASN A 2 39.16 16.17 -78.49
C ASN A 2 37.99 17.11 -78.10
N ILE A 3 37.11 16.64 -77.21
CA ILE A 3 37.03 17.07 -75.80
C ILE A 3 36.02 16.18 -75.05
N LYS A 4 36.54 15.44 -74.06
CA LYS A 4 35.78 14.74 -73.02
C LYS A 4 34.95 15.76 -72.24
N LYS A 5 33.62 15.64 -72.20
CA LYS A 5 32.78 16.34 -71.21
C LYS A 5 32.59 15.42 -70.01
N LEU A 6 33.31 15.77 -68.94
CA LEU A 6 33.20 15.22 -67.60
C LEU A 6 31.81 15.59 -67.05
N VAL A 7 30.98 14.60 -66.72
CA VAL A 7 29.77 14.81 -65.92
C VAL A 7 30.19 14.68 -64.47
N THR A 8 30.41 15.81 -63.80
CA THR A 8 30.67 15.84 -62.36
C THR A 8 29.33 15.68 -61.63
N LEU A 9 29.11 14.49 -61.07
CA LEU A 9 27.99 14.18 -60.20
C LEU A 9 28.22 14.87 -58.84
N ALA A 10 27.58 16.01 -58.62
CA ALA A 10 27.55 16.66 -57.32
C ALA A 10 26.53 15.95 -56.41
N ILE A 11 26.97 14.92 -55.69
CA ILE A 11 26.19 14.36 -54.57
C ILE A 11 26.37 15.33 -53.40
N VAL A 12 25.39 16.19 -53.19
CA VAL A 12 25.27 16.98 -51.96
C VAL A 12 24.82 16.01 -50.85
N PHE A 13 25.79 15.52 -50.08
CA PHE A 13 25.52 14.82 -48.82
C PHE A 13 25.03 15.86 -47.81
N VAL A 14 23.72 16.05 -47.71
CA VAL A 14 23.12 16.74 -46.56
C VAL A 14 23.25 15.79 -45.38
N LEU A 15 24.33 15.94 -44.62
CA LEU A 15 24.44 15.35 -43.28
C LEU A 15 23.34 16.00 -42.43
N VAL A 16 22.19 15.34 -42.33
CA VAL A 16 21.22 15.65 -41.29
C VAL A 16 21.91 15.23 -39.98
N LEU A 17 22.54 16.20 -39.31
CA LEU A 17 22.90 16.10 -37.90
C LEU A 17 21.58 15.91 -37.15
N ILE A 18 21.17 14.65 -36.99
CA ILE A 18 20.14 14.28 -36.05
C ILE A 18 20.76 14.64 -34.69
N PRO A 19 20.22 15.60 -33.92
CA PRO A 19 20.69 15.79 -32.56
C PRO A 19 20.43 14.46 -31.86
N THR A 20 21.51 13.73 -31.56
CA THR A 20 21.47 12.69 -30.54
C THR A 20 21.07 13.41 -29.27
N ILE A 21 19.78 13.37 -28.96
CA ILE A 21 19.30 13.73 -27.63
C ILE A 21 20.05 12.78 -26.71
N ALA A 22 21.09 13.27 -26.05
CA ALA A 22 21.70 12.58 -24.95
C ALA A 22 20.55 12.36 -23.96
N LEU A 23 20.08 11.11 -23.88
CA LEU A 23 19.06 10.72 -22.93
C LEU A 23 19.68 11.05 -21.57
N ALA A 24 19.17 12.08 -20.90
CA ALA A 24 19.74 12.52 -19.63
C ALA A 24 19.75 11.31 -18.70
N GLU A 25 20.96 10.88 -18.30
CA GLU A 25 21.11 9.73 -17.41
C GLU A 25 20.39 10.04 -16.09
N VAL A 26 19.68 9.07 -15.54
CA VAL A 26 18.95 9.27 -14.28
C VAL A 26 19.97 9.65 -13.20
N GLN A 27 19.84 10.86 -12.65
CA GLN A 27 20.74 11.35 -11.61
C GLN A 27 20.44 10.61 -10.30
N ILE A 28 21.50 10.09 -9.69
CA ILE A 28 21.48 9.40 -8.39
C ILE A 28 22.30 10.23 -7.41
N ASP A 29 21.85 10.31 -6.16
CA ASP A 29 22.58 10.98 -5.09
C ASP A 29 24.00 10.38 -4.93
N SER A 30 25.02 11.24 -4.90
CA SER A 30 26.42 10.83 -4.74
C SER A 30 26.66 9.97 -3.49
N LYS A 31 25.90 10.20 -2.42
CA LYS A 31 25.99 9.42 -1.19
C LYS A 31 25.56 7.97 -1.42
N ILE A 32 24.45 7.75 -2.13
CA ILE A 32 23.96 6.39 -2.49
C ILE A 32 25.02 5.66 -3.32
N ILE A 33 25.65 6.39 -4.25
CA ILE A 33 26.70 5.85 -5.11
C ILE A 33 27.91 5.40 -4.29
N GLU A 34 28.40 6.26 -3.40
CA GLU A 34 29.55 5.96 -2.54
C GLU A 34 29.24 4.79 -1.60
N GLU A 35 28.06 4.81 -0.98
CA GLU A 35 27.57 3.74 -0.13
C GLU A 35 27.49 2.40 -0.89
N ALA A 36 26.95 2.38 -2.11
CA ALA A 36 26.92 1.19 -2.94
C ALA A 36 28.33 0.71 -3.33
N ARG A 37 29.26 1.61 -3.65
CA ARG A 37 30.65 1.24 -3.98
C ARG A 37 31.38 0.57 -2.82
N SER A 38 31.04 0.93 -1.58
CA SER A 38 31.63 0.30 -0.38
C SER A 38 31.17 -1.16 -0.17
N ILE A 39 30.12 -1.61 -0.86
CA ILE A 39 29.60 -2.97 -0.74
C ILE A 39 30.29 -3.89 -1.75
N ALA A 40 30.82 -5.00 -1.25
CA ALA A 40 31.44 -6.04 -2.07
C ALA A 40 30.45 -6.59 -3.11
N GLU A 41 30.98 -6.88 -4.30
CA GLU A 41 30.18 -7.51 -5.35
C GLU A 41 30.00 -9.00 -5.07
N GLU A 42 28.77 -9.47 -5.27
CA GLU A 42 28.42 -10.87 -5.29
C GLU A 42 27.62 -11.16 -6.56
N LYS A 43 28.30 -11.77 -7.54
CA LYS A 43 27.65 -12.19 -8.78
C LYS A 43 26.86 -13.46 -8.54
N ILE A 44 25.56 -13.41 -8.80
CA ILE A 44 24.68 -14.56 -8.65
C ILE A 44 24.51 -15.30 -9.98
N ILE A 45 24.64 -16.63 -9.93
CA ILE A 45 24.28 -17.51 -11.04
C ILE A 45 22.79 -17.81 -10.92
N LEU A 46 22.03 -17.44 -11.95
CA LEU A 46 20.61 -17.72 -12.03
C LEU A 46 20.40 -19.16 -12.50
N GLY A 47 19.56 -19.89 -11.78
CA GLY A 47 19.08 -21.22 -12.15
C GLY A 47 17.67 -21.18 -12.75
N GLU A 48 17.23 -22.35 -13.19
CA GLU A 48 15.87 -22.56 -13.70
C GLU A 48 15.02 -23.31 -12.66
N PHE A 49 13.71 -23.07 -12.72
CA PHE A 49 12.77 -23.85 -11.92
C PHE A 49 12.63 -25.26 -12.49
N THR A 50 12.74 -26.28 -11.64
CA THR A 50 12.53 -27.69 -12.00
C THR A 50 11.06 -28.11 -11.90
N SER A 51 10.21 -27.25 -11.33
CA SER A 51 8.78 -27.48 -11.15
C SER A 51 8.00 -26.19 -11.42
N PRO A 52 6.76 -26.26 -11.93
CA PRO A 52 5.95 -25.07 -12.16
C PRO A 52 5.70 -24.31 -10.86
N LEU A 53 5.87 -22.98 -10.90
CA LEU A 53 5.50 -22.08 -9.81
C LEU A 53 4.33 -21.21 -10.28
N THR A 54 3.22 -21.24 -9.55
CA THR A 54 2.12 -20.31 -9.79
C THR A 54 2.41 -18.98 -9.10
N ILE A 55 2.23 -17.87 -9.81
CA ILE A 55 2.40 -16.54 -9.23
C ILE A 55 1.10 -15.76 -9.42
N ASN A 56 0.53 -15.34 -8.30
CA ASN A 56 -0.67 -14.51 -8.26
C ASN A 56 -0.32 -13.09 -7.79
N LEU A 57 -0.92 -12.11 -8.44
CA LEU A 57 -0.94 -10.73 -8.00
C LEU A 57 -2.35 -10.37 -7.58
N SER A 58 -2.49 -10.01 -6.31
CA SER A 58 -3.73 -9.63 -5.68
C SER A 58 -3.71 -8.13 -5.46
N THR A 59 -4.51 -7.42 -6.24
CA THR A 59 -4.58 -5.95 -6.22
C THR A 59 -6.01 -5.51 -5.99
N ILE A 60 -6.18 -4.36 -5.38
CA ILE A 60 -7.49 -3.78 -5.06
C ILE A 60 -8.31 -3.57 -6.34
N LYS A 61 -7.67 -3.02 -7.37
CA LYS A 61 -8.33 -2.69 -8.65
C LYS A 61 -8.83 -3.92 -9.41
N ASN A 62 -8.12 -5.03 -9.29
CA ASN A 62 -8.08 -6.07 -10.30
C ASN A 62 -8.32 -7.48 -9.72
N GLY A 63 -8.47 -7.59 -8.39
CA GLY A 63 -8.62 -8.86 -7.69
C GLY A 63 -7.35 -9.72 -7.74
N LYS A 64 -7.51 -11.00 -7.38
CA LYS A 64 -6.45 -12.00 -7.52
C LYS A 64 -6.32 -12.43 -8.97
N GLN A 65 -5.15 -12.24 -9.55
CA GLN A 65 -4.86 -12.62 -10.93
C GLN A 65 -3.63 -13.51 -11.00
N ASN A 66 -3.71 -14.61 -11.75
CA ASN A 66 -2.51 -15.31 -12.18
C ASN A 66 -1.73 -14.43 -13.15
N ILE A 67 -0.45 -14.20 -12.87
CA ILE A 67 0.42 -13.33 -13.64
C ILE A 67 1.50 -14.07 -14.42
N ASN A 68 1.59 -15.40 -14.35
CA ASN A 68 2.64 -16.17 -15.05
C ASN A 68 2.72 -15.82 -16.55
N GLY A 69 1.56 -15.69 -17.22
CA GLY A 69 1.50 -15.35 -18.65
C GLY A 69 1.83 -13.88 -18.97
N LYS A 70 2.03 -13.03 -17.97
CA LYS A 70 2.42 -11.62 -18.12
C LYS A 70 3.92 -11.40 -17.92
N LEU A 71 4.66 -12.41 -17.47
CA LEU A 71 6.10 -12.35 -17.23
C LEU A 71 6.86 -12.68 -18.50
N THR A 72 7.26 -11.67 -19.26
CA THR A 72 7.93 -11.81 -20.57
C THR A 72 9.40 -12.20 -20.46
N GLU A 73 10.07 -11.79 -19.38
CA GLU A 73 11.44 -12.14 -19.01
C GLU A 73 11.46 -13.43 -18.17
N GLY A 74 10.32 -13.75 -17.56
CA GLY A 74 10.08 -14.98 -16.80
C GLY A 74 10.62 -14.91 -15.37
N ILE A 75 10.80 -16.09 -14.77
CA ILE A 75 11.35 -16.26 -13.43
C ILE A 75 12.60 -17.14 -13.46
N ARG A 76 13.45 -16.95 -12.45
CA ARG A 76 14.68 -17.71 -12.22
C ARG A 76 14.81 -18.10 -10.76
N VAL A 77 15.65 -19.09 -10.48
CA VAL A 77 16.06 -19.43 -9.12
C VAL A 77 17.35 -18.67 -8.80
N SER A 78 17.37 -17.97 -7.67
CA SER A 78 18.52 -17.18 -7.21
C SER A 78 18.79 -17.50 -5.75
N LYS A 79 19.78 -18.35 -5.45
CA LYS A 79 20.05 -18.89 -4.10
C LYS A 79 18.78 -19.33 -3.36
N ASP A 80 18.02 -20.23 -3.97
CA ASP A 80 16.76 -20.78 -3.42
C ASP A 80 15.62 -19.75 -3.28
N ARG A 81 15.73 -18.58 -3.92
CA ARG A 81 14.65 -17.59 -4.02
C ARG A 81 14.10 -17.53 -5.43
N THR A 82 12.81 -17.24 -5.55
CA THR A 82 12.20 -16.82 -6.81
C THR A 82 12.71 -15.42 -7.17
N ALA A 83 13.51 -15.34 -8.22
CA ALA A 83 13.89 -14.09 -8.85
C ALA A 83 12.97 -13.80 -10.05
N ILE A 84 12.61 -12.53 -10.19
CA ILE A 84 11.74 -12.03 -11.25
C ILE A 84 12.47 -10.93 -12.03
N GLY A 85 12.22 -10.85 -13.34
CA GLY A 85 12.68 -9.74 -14.15
C GLY A 85 12.15 -8.43 -13.59
N VAL A 86 13.03 -7.49 -13.26
CA VAL A 86 12.62 -6.23 -12.59
C VAL A 86 11.66 -5.43 -13.47
N ARG A 87 11.82 -5.49 -14.80
CA ARG A 87 10.92 -4.83 -15.74
C ARG A 87 9.55 -5.49 -15.79
N ASP A 88 9.48 -6.82 -15.81
CA ASP A 88 8.19 -7.53 -15.70
C ASP A 88 7.46 -7.11 -14.43
N PHE A 89 8.16 -7.07 -13.29
CA PHE A 89 7.57 -6.65 -12.02
C PHE A 89 7.03 -5.22 -12.07
N VAL A 90 7.83 -4.27 -12.58
CA VAL A 90 7.42 -2.87 -12.72
C VAL A 90 6.20 -2.73 -13.64
N ASN A 91 6.13 -3.48 -14.73
CA ASN A 91 5.01 -3.43 -15.68
C ASN A 91 3.69 -3.97 -15.10
N LEU A 92 3.75 -4.79 -14.04
CA LEU A 92 2.56 -5.32 -13.37
C LEU A 92 1.88 -4.28 -12.48
N ILE A 93 2.62 -3.26 -12.03
CA ILE A 93 2.15 -2.27 -11.05
C ILE A 93 2.01 -0.92 -11.75
N TYR A 94 0.78 -0.40 -11.76
CA TYR A 94 0.49 0.88 -12.37
C TYR A 94 1.23 2.03 -11.68
N GLY A 95 1.79 2.94 -12.47
CA GLY A 95 2.44 4.15 -11.96
C GLY A 95 3.90 3.99 -11.53
N LEU A 96 4.51 2.84 -11.81
CA LEU A 96 5.96 2.65 -11.68
C LEU A 96 6.67 2.89 -13.00
N GLU A 97 7.81 3.56 -12.92
CA GLU A 97 8.74 3.81 -14.02
C GLU A 97 10.11 3.21 -13.67
N ILE A 98 10.79 2.67 -14.67
CA ILE A 98 12.10 2.03 -14.52
C ILE A 98 13.13 2.71 -15.42
N PHE A 99 14.27 3.02 -14.82
CA PHE A 99 15.41 3.64 -15.46
C PHE A 99 16.66 2.81 -15.21
N TRP A 100 17.58 2.88 -16.16
CA TRP A 100 18.90 2.28 -16.04
C TRP A 100 19.94 3.40 -15.95
N ASN A 101 20.80 3.32 -14.94
CA ASN A 101 22.00 4.13 -14.84
C ASN A 101 23.18 3.23 -15.27
N GLU A 102 23.73 3.51 -16.44
CA GLU A 102 24.78 2.73 -17.06
C GLU A 102 26.10 2.94 -16.32
N SER A 103 26.42 4.21 -16.04
CA SER A 103 27.71 4.61 -15.49
C SER A 103 27.98 3.95 -14.14
N HIS A 104 26.93 3.67 -13.35
CA HIS A 104 27.04 3.13 -11.99
C HIS A 104 26.41 1.73 -11.87
N ARG A 105 25.94 1.14 -12.98
CA ARG A 105 25.25 -0.16 -13.04
C ARG A 105 24.13 -0.27 -11.98
N MET A 106 23.14 0.61 -12.07
CA MET A 106 22.02 0.63 -11.14
C MET A 106 20.67 0.66 -11.87
N VAL A 107 19.71 -0.12 -11.36
CA VAL A 107 18.30 0.04 -11.72
C VAL A 107 17.67 1.05 -10.77
N VAL A 108 16.96 2.03 -11.33
CA VAL A 108 16.21 3.02 -10.57
C VAL A 108 14.74 2.86 -10.89
N ILE A 109 13.92 2.63 -9.88
CA ILE A 109 12.46 2.54 -9.99
C ILE A 109 11.89 3.77 -9.28
N LYS A 110 10.95 4.44 -9.94
CA LYS A 110 10.24 5.60 -9.38
C LYS A 110 8.75 5.37 -9.49
N SER A 111 8.01 5.75 -8.46
CA SER A 111 6.56 5.81 -8.47
C SER A 111 6.09 7.25 -8.70
N GLN A 112 4.91 7.41 -9.31
CA GLN A 112 4.25 8.71 -9.45
C GLN A 112 3.98 9.42 -8.11
N ASN A 113 3.92 8.67 -6.99
CA ASN A 113 3.75 9.22 -5.64
C ASN A 113 5.07 9.61 -4.94
N GLY A 114 6.20 9.58 -5.65
CA GLY A 114 7.50 10.01 -5.13
C GLY A 114 8.36 8.90 -4.53
N LYS A 115 7.85 7.66 -4.41
CA LYS A 115 8.65 6.52 -3.94
C LYS A 115 9.78 6.21 -4.90
N SER A 116 10.98 5.98 -4.38
CA SER A 116 12.16 5.64 -5.17
C SER A 116 12.87 4.41 -4.63
N ILE A 117 13.19 3.48 -5.52
CA ILE A 117 13.97 2.28 -5.22
C ILE A 117 15.20 2.25 -6.14
N ILE A 118 16.38 2.06 -5.57
CA ILE A 118 17.63 1.94 -6.31
C ILE A 118 18.29 0.61 -5.99
N LEU A 119 18.64 -0.11 -7.04
CA LEU A 119 19.19 -1.46 -7.01
C LEU A 119 20.54 -1.47 -7.72
N PRO A 120 21.65 -1.48 -6.97
CA PRO A 120 22.96 -1.73 -7.56
C PRO A 120 23.08 -3.18 -8.00
N ILE A 121 23.59 -3.40 -9.21
CA ILE A 121 23.80 -4.74 -9.74
C ILE A 121 24.97 -5.44 -9.03
N ASP A 122 24.79 -6.74 -8.77
CA ASP A 122 25.72 -7.64 -8.10
C ASP A 122 26.05 -7.18 -6.67
N LYS A 123 25.17 -6.44 -5.99
CA LYS A 123 25.38 -6.03 -4.58
C LYS A 123 24.19 -6.40 -3.70
N ASN A 124 24.49 -6.88 -2.50
CA ASN A 124 23.50 -7.28 -1.48
C ASN A 124 22.93 -6.07 -0.72
N VAL A 125 22.40 -5.11 -1.48
CA VAL A 125 21.85 -3.85 -0.96
C VAL A 125 20.72 -3.36 -1.85
N ILE A 126 19.71 -2.76 -1.23
CA ILE A 126 18.66 -1.97 -1.86
C ILE A 126 18.59 -0.61 -1.17
N PHE A 127 18.29 0.45 -1.92
CA PHE A 127 17.97 1.75 -1.35
C PHE A 127 16.50 2.06 -1.59
N THR A 128 15.76 2.36 -0.53
CA THR A 128 14.36 2.78 -0.62
C THR A 128 14.26 4.18 -0.03
N ASP A 129 13.83 5.15 -0.84
CA ASP A 129 13.72 6.56 -0.46
C ASP A 129 15.02 7.12 0.14
N GLY A 130 16.16 6.68 -0.41
CA GLY A 130 17.51 7.06 0.04
C GLY A 130 18.05 6.28 1.23
N VAL A 131 17.26 5.39 1.84
CA VAL A 131 17.67 4.57 2.98
C VAL A 131 18.22 3.22 2.51
N MET A 132 19.47 2.91 2.86
CA MET A 132 20.09 1.62 2.58
C MET A 132 19.49 0.50 3.44
N SER A 133 19.20 -0.65 2.83
CA SER A 133 18.91 -1.91 3.51
C SER A 133 19.71 -3.06 2.91
N ARG A 134 20.16 -4.00 3.76
CA ARG A 134 20.79 -5.26 3.31
C ARG A 134 19.73 -6.21 2.79
N ILE A 135 20.07 -6.93 1.73
CA ILE A 135 19.24 -8.00 1.17
C ILE A 135 20.06 -9.29 1.11
N ASP A 136 19.38 -10.42 1.22
CA ASP A 136 19.97 -11.76 1.27
C ASP A 136 20.51 -12.23 -0.08
N VAL A 137 19.98 -11.71 -1.18
CA VAL A 137 20.44 -12.03 -2.54
C VAL A 137 20.43 -10.79 -3.43
N ALA A 138 21.56 -10.51 -4.07
CA ALA A 138 21.78 -9.37 -4.93
C ALA A 138 20.89 -9.38 -6.18
N ALA A 139 20.59 -8.18 -6.70
CA ALA A 139 20.15 -8.04 -8.08
C ALA A 139 21.29 -8.48 -9.01
N THR A 140 20.99 -9.27 -10.05
CA THR A 140 21.99 -9.73 -11.02
C THR A 140 21.44 -9.58 -12.43
N ILE A 141 22.32 -9.61 -13.43
CA ILE A 141 21.91 -9.61 -14.84
C ILE A 141 21.95 -11.05 -15.35
N ASP A 142 20.81 -11.53 -15.88
CA ASP A 142 20.80 -12.74 -16.70
C ASP A 142 21.55 -12.46 -18.00
N ALA A 143 22.73 -13.05 -18.15
CA ALA A 143 23.59 -12.84 -19.30
C ALA A 143 22.98 -13.35 -20.62
N SER A 144 22.02 -14.28 -20.57
CA SER A 144 21.40 -14.86 -21.77
C SER A 144 20.41 -13.91 -22.43
N ILE A 145 19.70 -13.08 -21.64
CA ILE A 145 18.68 -12.16 -22.14
C ILE A 145 18.96 -10.68 -21.84
N GLY A 146 20.05 -10.39 -21.11
CA GLY A 146 20.45 -9.02 -20.78
C GLY A 146 19.42 -8.28 -19.92
N ARG A 147 18.81 -8.98 -18.95
CA ARG A 147 17.79 -8.42 -18.05
C ARG A 147 18.18 -8.56 -16.60
N THR A 148 17.77 -7.59 -15.80
CA THR A 148 18.04 -7.58 -14.36
C THR A 148 17.00 -8.42 -13.65
N PHE A 149 17.46 -9.35 -12.82
CA PHE A 149 16.65 -10.19 -11.94
C PHE A 149 16.97 -9.86 -10.49
N LEU A 150 15.94 -9.89 -9.65
CA LEU A 150 16.03 -9.69 -8.21
C LEU A 150 15.03 -10.62 -7.52
N PRO A 151 15.28 -11.08 -6.27
CA PRO A 151 14.26 -11.80 -5.51
C PRO A 151 12.94 -11.02 -5.46
N MET A 152 11.87 -11.68 -5.89
CA MET A 152 10.55 -11.10 -6.01
C MET A 152 10.05 -10.52 -4.69
N ARG A 153 10.29 -11.23 -3.58
CA ARG A 153 9.94 -10.79 -2.21
C ARG A 153 10.61 -9.47 -1.83
N THR A 154 11.87 -9.29 -2.20
CA THR A 154 12.63 -8.07 -1.91
C THR A 154 12.00 -6.87 -2.58
N LEU A 155 11.71 -6.98 -3.88
CA LEU A 155 11.10 -5.89 -4.64
C LEU A 155 9.67 -5.58 -4.18
N ALA A 156 8.88 -6.63 -3.94
CA ALA A 156 7.51 -6.53 -3.44
C ALA A 156 7.45 -5.81 -2.09
N ASN A 157 8.24 -6.27 -1.11
CA ASN A 157 8.29 -5.66 0.22
C ASN A 157 8.76 -4.20 0.17
N ALA A 158 9.77 -3.91 -0.67
CA ALA A 158 10.24 -2.54 -0.85
C ALA A 158 9.15 -1.61 -1.38
N LEU A 159 8.24 -2.12 -2.23
CA LEU A 159 7.06 -1.40 -2.71
C LEU A 159 5.89 -1.41 -1.73
N GLY A 160 5.92 -2.26 -0.70
CA GLY A 160 4.93 -2.38 0.37
C GLY A 160 4.02 -3.62 0.23
N TYR A 161 4.17 -4.38 -0.85
CA TYR A 161 3.39 -5.60 -1.07
C TYR A 161 3.79 -6.68 -0.06
N GLU A 162 2.79 -7.42 0.42
CA GLU A 162 3.02 -8.63 1.20
C GLU A 162 3.24 -9.82 0.25
N VAL A 163 4.11 -10.76 0.62
CA VAL A 163 4.36 -11.97 -0.17
C VAL A 163 4.14 -13.22 0.67
N SER A 164 3.16 -14.03 0.27
CA SER A 164 2.91 -15.36 0.83
C SER A 164 3.32 -16.46 -0.15
N TYR A 165 3.63 -17.64 0.38
CA TYR A 165 3.93 -18.83 -0.40
C TYR A 165 3.20 -20.02 0.21
N ASP A 166 2.53 -20.78 -0.64
CA ASP A 166 1.86 -22.03 -0.32
C ASP A 166 2.70 -23.19 -0.89
N GLU A 167 3.22 -24.03 0.00
CA GLU A 167 4.14 -25.10 -0.34
C GLU A 167 3.44 -26.28 -1.03
N GLU A 168 2.21 -26.60 -0.62
CA GLU A 168 1.45 -27.72 -1.18
C GLU A 168 1.10 -27.45 -2.65
N THR A 169 0.63 -26.25 -2.94
CA THR A 169 0.18 -25.83 -4.27
C THR A 169 1.28 -25.18 -5.11
N HIS A 170 2.47 -24.98 -4.55
CA HIS A 170 3.56 -24.23 -5.19
C HIS A 170 3.09 -22.87 -5.73
N THR A 171 2.41 -22.11 -4.88
CA THR A 171 1.81 -20.83 -5.25
C THR A 171 2.40 -19.69 -4.44
N ALA A 172 3.03 -18.74 -5.13
CA ALA A 172 3.39 -17.45 -4.54
C ALA A 172 2.26 -16.44 -4.80
N GLU A 173 1.94 -15.62 -3.81
CA GLU A 173 0.96 -14.53 -3.95
C GLU A 173 1.56 -13.23 -3.45
N LEU A 174 1.44 -12.19 -4.28
CA LEU A 174 1.80 -10.82 -3.96
C LEU A 174 0.52 -10.05 -3.68
N LYS A 175 0.38 -9.50 -2.48
CA LYS A 175 -0.80 -8.74 -2.07
C LYS A 175 -0.43 -7.27 -1.98
N GLU A 176 -1.13 -6.46 -2.76
CA GLU A 176 -1.06 -5.01 -2.66
C GLU A 176 -1.37 -4.58 -1.22
N PRO A 177 -0.70 -3.55 -0.67
CA PRO A 177 -1.09 -2.98 0.62
C PRO A 177 -2.60 -2.70 0.67
N GLY A 178 -3.29 -3.26 1.67
CA GLY A 178 -4.73 -3.12 1.80
C GLY A 178 -5.57 -4.01 0.88
N TYR A 179 -4.97 -4.98 0.17
CA TYR A 179 -5.77 -6.00 -0.51
C TYR A 179 -6.49 -6.89 0.50
N VAL A 180 -7.82 -6.94 0.39
CA VAL A 180 -8.67 -7.91 1.09
C VAL A 180 -9.29 -8.83 0.05
N PRO A 181 -9.19 -10.16 0.20
CA PRO A 181 -9.84 -11.10 -0.70
C PRO A 181 -11.35 -10.83 -0.77
N SER A 182 -11.91 -10.72 -1.97
CA SER A 182 -13.37 -10.63 -2.10
C SER A 182 -14.00 -11.94 -1.59
N ILE A 183 -15.25 -11.89 -1.11
CA ILE A 183 -15.98 -13.10 -0.70
C ILE A 183 -15.99 -14.14 -1.85
N LYS A 184 -15.91 -13.71 -3.12
CA LYS A 184 -15.81 -14.60 -4.29
C LYS A 184 -14.41 -15.21 -4.49
N ASP A 185 -13.34 -14.51 -4.11
CA ASP A 185 -11.96 -15.01 -4.14
C ASP A 185 -11.64 -15.91 -2.93
N ALA A 186 -12.39 -15.74 -1.83
CA ALA A 186 -12.33 -16.59 -0.63
C ALA A 186 -13.09 -17.92 -0.80
N VAL A 187 -14.00 -18.02 -1.79
CA VAL A 187 -14.73 -19.25 -2.13
C VAL A 187 -13.83 -20.17 -2.95
N GLY A 188 -12.86 -20.73 -2.23
CA GLY A 188 -12.03 -21.88 -2.60
C GLY A 188 -11.68 -22.73 -1.37
N ALA A 189 -11.93 -22.23 -0.16
CA ALA A 189 -11.94 -22.99 1.08
C ALA A 189 -13.38 -23.02 1.61
N GLU A 190 -13.85 -24.19 2.06
CA GLU A 190 -15.19 -24.38 2.59
C GLU A 190 -15.55 -23.32 3.64
N VAL A 191 -16.63 -22.57 3.40
CA VAL A 191 -17.09 -21.48 4.27
C VAL A 191 -17.85 -22.09 5.46
N PRO A 192 -17.43 -21.84 6.71
CA PRO A 192 -18.25 -22.14 7.88
C PRO A 192 -19.50 -21.25 7.84
N THR A 193 -20.68 -21.84 8.02
CA THR A 193 -21.95 -21.10 8.04
C THR A 193 -21.95 -20.02 9.13
N MET A 194 -22.68 -18.91 8.95
CA MET A 194 -22.83 -17.87 9.98
C MET A 194 -23.25 -18.44 11.34
N GLN A 195 -23.99 -19.55 11.34
CA GLN A 195 -24.36 -20.28 12.55
C GLN A 195 -23.14 -20.83 13.31
N SER A 196 -22.15 -21.38 12.61
CA SER A 196 -20.94 -21.96 13.21
C SER A 196 -19.98 -20.92 13.83
N LEU A 197 -20.08 -19.65 13.43
CA LEU A 197 -19.33 -18.53 14.03
C LEU A 197 -20.04 -17.94 15.27
N ILE A 198 -21.36 -18.11 15.36
CA ILE A 198 -22.19 -17.62 16.47
C ILE A 198 -22.18 -18.60 17.65
N ASP A 199 -22.04 -19.90 17.41
CA ASP A 199 -22.09 -20.93 18.45
C ASP A 199 -20.99 -20.81 19.53
N PRO A 200 -19.71 -20.47 19.21
CA PRO A 200 -18.69 -20.23 20.23
C PRO A 200 -18.97 -18.95 21.05
N ILE A 201 -19.40 -17.88 20.38
CA ILE A 201 -19.70 -16.58 21.00
C ILE A 201 -20.88 -16.73 21.97
N ASN A 202 -21.96 -17.40 21.57
CA ASN A 202 -23.09 -17.68 22.45
C ASN A 202 -22.72 -18.59 23.63
N LYS A 203 -21.81 -19.55 23.43
CA LYS A 203 -21.31 -20.42 24.51
C LYS A 203 -20.43 -19.69 25.52
N GLU A 204 -19.78 -18.61 25.10
CA GLU A 204 -18.94 -17.74 25.94
C GLU A 204 -19.79 -16.69 26.68
N PHE A 205 -20.80 -16.11 26.01
CA PHE A 205 -21.80 -15.23 26.62
C PHE A 205 -22.68 -15.95 27.67
N GLN A 206 -23.04 -17.22 27.45
CA GLN A 206 -23.75 -18.03 28.44
C GLN A 206 -22.88 -18.46 29.63
N LYS A 207 -21.55 -18.42 29.51
CA LYS A 207 -20.63 -18.60 30.64
C LYS A 207 -20.44 -17.33 31.46
N GLN A 208 -20.67 -16.15 30.88
CA GLN A 208 -20.50 -14.85 31.55
C GLN A 208 -21.78 -14.29 32.20
N ASN A 209 -22.96 -14.82 31.87
CA ASN A 209 -24.20 -14.49 32.57
C ASN A 209 -24.49 -15.44 33.75
N VAL A 210 -23.66 -15.35 34.78
CA VAL A 210 -24.07 -15.70 36.15
C VAL A 210 -24.01 -14.44 36.99
N VAL A 211 -24.87 -13.47 36.71
CA VAL A 211 -25.17 -12.40 37.68
C VAL A 211 -26.63 -11.94 37.58
N ASP A 212 -27.57 -12.87 37.73
CA ASP A 212 -28.92 -12.57 38.23
C ASP A 212 -29.10 -13.06 39.69
N SER A 213 -27.99 -13.26 40.44
CA SER A 213 -28.03 -13.71 41.84
C SER A 213 -27.36 -12.78 42.86
N ILE A 214 -26.88 -11.59 42.49
CA ILE A 214 -26.22 -10.63 43.41
C ILE A 214 -27.12 -9.41 43.69
N LEU A 215 -28.37 -9.66 44.09
CA LEU A 215 -29.21 -8.70 44.81
C LEU A 215 -29.79 -9.35 46.07
N SER A 216 -28.91 -9.80 46.97
CA SER A 216 -29.19 -9.94 48.41
C SER A 216 -27.94 -10.42 49.14
N ASN A 217 -27.09 -9.50 49.61
CA ASN A 217 -26.78 -9.43 51.04
C ASN A 217 -25.89 -8.23 51.37
N LYS A 218 -26.25 -7.54 52.45
CA LYS A 218 -25.46 -6.51 53.11
C LYS A 218 -24.40 -7.21 53.95
N ASP A 219 -23.14 -6.80 53.82
CA ASP A 219 -22.19 -6.54 54.93
C ASP A 219 -20.77 -6.31 54.39
N LYS A 220 -20.14 -5.23 54.87
CA LYS A 220 -18.79 -4.71 54.57
C LYS A 220 -17.93 -4.96 55.84
N PRO A 221 -16.60 -5.27 55.83
CA PRO A 221 -15.54 -4.33 55.40
C PRO A 221 -14.15 -4.84 54.90
N GLU A 222 -13.45 -3.92 54.17
CA GLU A 222 -11.98 -3.59 54.16
C GLU A 222 -10.91 -4.67 53.80
N ILE A 223 -9.73 -4.44 53.15
CA ILE A 223 -8.90 -3.28 52.74
C ILE A 223 -7.81 -3.73 51.70
N LYS A 224 -7.44 -2.81 50.78
CA LYS A 224 -6.17 -2.50 50.04
C LYS A 224 -5.05 -3.56 49.83
N THR A 225 -4.52 -3.70 48.60
CA THR A 225 -3.26 -3.06 48.10
C THR A 225 -2.77 -3.56 46.71
N VAL A 226 -2.37 -2.60 45.87
CA VAL A 226 -1.19 -2.51 44.96
C VAL A 226 -1.07 -3.40 43.69
N SER A 227 -1.05 -2.67 42.58
CA SER A 227 -0.50 -2.89 41.24
C SER A 227 0.72 -3.83 41.11
N ARG A 228 0.64 -4.81 40.20
CA ARG A 228 1.72 -5.11 39.21
C ARG A 228 1.22 -5.95 38.03
N SER A 229 1.51 -5.42 36.85
CA SER A 229 1.40 -5.95 35.48
C SER A 229 1.50 -7.47 35.29
N VAL A 230 0.57 -8.02 34.49
CA VAL A 230 0.81 -9.18 33.63
C VAL A 230 0.81 -8.68 32.19
N ASN A 231 1.99 -8.35 31.70
CA ASN A 231 2.28 -8.32 30.26
C ASN A 231 2.40 -9.78 29.82
N THR A 232 1.37 -10.30 29.14
CA THR A 232 1.47 -11.54 28.36
C THR A 232 1.13 -11.21 26.91
N ILE A 233 2.17 -10.81 26.19
CA ILE A 233 2.53 -11.17 24.81
C ILE A 233 1.43 -11.91 24.01
N THR A 234 0.45 -11.18 23.49
CA THR A 234 -0.36 -11.55 22.30
C THR A 234 -0.80 -10.31 21.49
N GLY A 235 -0.15 -9.17 21.67
CA GLY A 235 -0.20 -8.12 20.65
C GLY A 235 0.83 -8.46 19.59
N THR A 236 0.41 -8.84 18.37
CA THR A 236 0.89 -8.36 17.07
C THR A 236 0.22 -9.17 15.94
N VAL A 237 -0.51 -8.47 15.07
CA VAL A 237 -1.06 -8.84 13.73
C VAL A 237 -2.41 -9.57 13.64
N THR A 238 -3.48 -8.88 14.03
CA THR A 238 -4.69 -8.77 13.18
C THR A 238 -5.22 -7.35 13.33
N LYS A 239 -4.61 -6.40 12.60
CA LYS A 239 -5.16 -5.05 12.45
C LYS A 239 -6.41 -5.14 11.58
N ASN A 240 -7.49 -4.49 11.99
CA ASN A 240 -8.74 -4.46 11.23
C ASN A 240 -8.53 -3.61 9.96
N TYR A 241 -9.01 -4.09 8.80
CA TYR A 241 -8.92 -3.39 7.52
C TYR A 241 -9.43 -1.94 7.57
N ALA A 242 -10.53 -1.71 8.30
CA ALA A 242 -11.08 -0.37 8.50
C ALA A 242 -10.10 0.53 9.30
N GLU A 243 -9.50 0.00 10.37
CA GLU A 243 -8.52 0.73 11.19
C GLU A 243 -7.25 1.09 10.41
N ASP A 244 -6.85 0.25 9.45
CA ASP A 244 -5.75 0.54 8.54
C ASP A 244 -6.07 1.72 7.61
N ILE A 245 -7.28 1.74 7.04
CA ILE A 245 -7.75 2.85 6.20
C ILE A 245 -7.87 4.13 7.03
N GLU A 246 -8.46 4.06 8.23
CA GLU A 246 -8.59 5.21 9.14
C GLU A 246 -7.22 5.83 9.43
N ARG A 247 -6.24 5.02 9.82
CA ARG A 247 -4.87 5.48 10.09
C ARG A 247 -4.24 6.12 8.87
N ASP A 248 -4.32 5.48 7.70
CA ASP A 248 -3.68 5.97 6.49
C ASP A 248 -4.36 7.25 5.98
N LEU A 249 -5.68 7.36 6.12
CA LEU A 249 -6.44 8.56 5.74
C LEU A 249 -6.11 9.74 6.66
N MET A 250 -6.02 9.50 7.97
CA MET A 250 -5.57 10.53 8.93
C MET A 250 -4.15 11.01 8.62
N ARG A 251 -3.23 10.10 8.26
CA ARG A 251 -1.87 10.47 7.83
C ARG A 251 -1.90 11.33 6.55
N LEU A 252 -2.62 10.90 5.52
CA LEU A 252 -2.72 11.63 4.24
C LEU A 252 -3.29 13.04 4.41
N ILE A 253 -4.30 13.21 5.29
CA ILE A 253 -4.87 14.52 5.61
C ILE A 253 -3.83 15.43 6.26
N ASN A 254 -3.08 14.93 7.25
CA ASN A 254 -2.04 15.72 7.90
C ASN A 254 -0.86 16.04 6.98
N ASP A 255 -0.45 15.10 6.11
CA ASP A 255 0.55 15.35 5.07
C ASP A 255 0.08 16.47 4.13
N HIS A 256 -1.20 16.45 3.73
CA HIS A 256 -1.79 17.47 2.89
C HIS A 256 -1.82 18.85 3.54
N ARG A 257 -2.16 18.91 4.83
CA ARG A 257 -2.15 20.13 5.63
C ARG A 257 -0.76 20.76 5.68
N VAL A 258 0.25 19.96 6.01
CA VAL A 258 1.66 20.41 6.06
C VAL A 258 2.14 20.89 4.69
N GLN A 259 1.81 20.17 3.62
CA GLN A 259 2.13 20.57 2.24
C GLN A 259 1.51 21.91 1.83
N ASN A 260 0.40 22.31 2.46
CA ASN A 260 -0.29 23.58 2.20
C ASN A 260 -0.01 24.65 3.28
N GLY A 261 1.00 24.43 4.11
CA GLY A 261 1.45 25.43 5.08
C GLY A 261 0.54 25.60 6.30
N VAL A 262 -0.41 24.68 6.54
CA VAL A 262 -1.25 24.67 7.74
C VAL A 262 -0.83 23.56 8.70
N LYS A 263 -1.00 23.81 10.01
CA LYS A 263 -0.54 22.90 11.06
C LYS A 263 -1.27 21.55 10.99
N ALA A 264 -0.54 20.45 11.16
CA ALA A 264 -1.13 19.12 11.35
C ALA A 264 -2.09 19.11 12.55
N LEU A 265 -3.20 18.40 12.40
CA LEU A 265 -4.23 18.22 13.43
C LEU A 265 -3.83 17.10 14.39
N GLU A 266 -4.21 17.26 15.65
CA GLU A 266 -4.13 16.20 16.64
C GLU A 266 -5.19 15.12 16.37
N ILE A 267 -4.80 13.84 16.44
CA ILE A 267 -5.75 12.73 16.37
C ILE A 267 -6.40 12.59 17.75
N ASP A 268 -7.65 13.02 17.88
CA ASP A 268 -8.36 13.05 19.17
C ASP A 268 -9.29 11.84 19.30
N SER A 269 -8.90 10.89 20.15
CA SER A 269 -9.69 9.68 20.42
C SER A 269 -11.04 9.96 21.08
N ASN A 270 -11.27 11.16 21.64
CA ASN A 270 -12.59 11.55 22.15
C ASN A 270 -13.58 11.86 21.01
N ILE A 271 -13.08 12.23 19.82
CA ILE A 271 -13.89 12.43 18.61
C ILE A 271 -14.24 11.09 17.97
N LYS A 272 -13.42 10.04 18.19
CA LYS A 272 -13.64 8.69 17.61
C LYS A 272 -15.06 8.19 17.82
N ASN A 273 -15.57 8.22 19.05
CA ASN A 273 -16.91 7.71 19.34
C ASN A 273 -18.01 8.46 18.55
N LEU A 274 -17.84 9.77 18.34
CA LEU A 274 -18.77 10.59 17.57
C LEU A 274 -18.67 10.26 16.07
N SER A 275 -17.45 10.09 15.57
CA SER A 275 -17.17 9.71 14.19
C SER A 275 -17.67 8.30 13.88
N ASP A 276 -17.55 7.35 14.81
CA ASP A 276 -18.06 5.99 14.70
C ASP A 276 -19.60 5.95 14.62
N ILE A 277 -20.29 6.72 15.48
CA ILE A 277 -21.75 6.90 15.38
C ILE A 277 -22.11 7.43 14.00
N ARG A 278 -21.41 8.48 13.57
CA ARG A 278 -21.75 9.17 12.34
C ARG A 278 -21.50 8.33 11.09
N VAL A 279 -20.40 7.57 11.03
CA VAL A 279 -20.15 6.67 9.88
C VAL A 279 -21.18 5.54 9.81
N ALA A 280 -21.67 5.04 10.95
CA ALA A 280 -22.76 4.07 10.97
C ALA A 280 -24.06 4.65 10.40
N GLU A 281 -24.41 5.88 10.78
CA GLU A 281 -25.57 6.60 10.23
C GLU A 281 -25.43 6.82 8.72
N VAL A 282 -24.26 7.26 8.25
CA VAL A 282 -23.97 7.48 6.82
C VAL A 282 -24.03 6.16 6.04
N SER A 283 -23.51 5.05 6.60
CA SER A 283 -23.59 3.75 5.93
C SER A 283 -25.02 3.22 5.80
N ALA A 284 -25.90 3.55 6.76
CA ALA A 284 -27.29 3.13 6.73
C ALA A 284 -28.13 3.96 5.74
N ASN A 285 -27.74 5.21 5.48
CA ASN A 285 -28.41 6.08 4.53
C ASN A 285 -27.43 7.01 3.79
N PRO A 286 -26.68 6.50 2.80
CA PRO A 286 -25.59 7.26 2.16
C PRO A 286 -26.05 8.47 1.34
N ASN A 287 -27.36 8.58 1.09
CA ASN A 287 -27.94 9.72 0.37
C ASN A 287 -28.37 10.87 1.31
N SER A 288 -28.37 10.69 2.64
CA SER A 288 -28.71 11.75 3.58
C SER A 288 -27.49 12.60 3.94
N ASN A 289 -27.07 13.43 2.99
CA ASN A 289 -25.94 14.35 3.14
C ASN A 289 -26.14 15.23 4.38
N HIS A 290 -25.23 15.13 5.35
CA HIS A 290 -25.18 15.98 6.55
C HIS A 290 -26.44 15.97 7.45
N ILE A 291 -27.27 14.93 7.33
CA ILE A 291 -28.48 14.72 8.14
C ILE A 291 -28.37 13.38 8.88
N ARG A 292 -28.83 13.38 10.14
CA ARG A 292 -28.91 12.19 11.00
C ARG A 292 -30.23 11.44 10.79
N PRO A 293 -30.34 10.16 11.17
CA PRO A 293 -31.55 9.36 10.95
C PRO A 293 -32.82 9.92 11.60
N ASP A 294 -32.69 10.72 12.67
CA ASP A 294 -33.79 11.40 13.35
C ASP A 294 -34.20 12.73 12.68
N GLY A 295 -33.53 13.11 11.58
CA GLY A 295 -33.77 14.36 10.84
C GLY A 295 -32.99 15.57 11.37
N SER A 296 -32.24 15.42 12.47
CA SER A 296 -31.38 16.49 12.98
C SER A 296 -30.11 16.67 12.13
N SER A 297 -29.43 17.80 12.29
CA SER A 297 -28.18 18.06 11.57
C SER A 297 -27.02 17.20 12.12
N TRP A 298 -26.04 16.90 11.26
CA TRP A 298 -24.90 16.05 11.60
C TRP A 298 -24.14 16.47 12.88
N ASP A 299 -24.04 17.76 13.16
CA ASP A 299 -23.31 18.32 14.29
C ASP A 299 -24.02 18.06 15.64
N THR A 300 -25.29 17.65 15.63
CA THR A 300 -25.97 17.23 16.86
C THR A 300 -25.44 15.89 17.40
N VAL A 301 -24.56 15.19 16.66
CA VAL A 301 -23.86 14.00 17.16
C VAL A 301 -22.99 14.33 18.37
N GLY A 302 -22.47 15.56 18.48
CA GLY A 302 -21.67 16.00 19.61
C GLY A 302 -20.87 17.26 19.35
N ASN A 303 -19.87 17.54 20.18
CA ASN A 303 -19.07 18.76 20.07
C ASN A 303 -18.02 18.68 18.93
N VAL A 304 -18.46 18.97 17.71
CA VAL A 304 -17.66 18.98 16.47
C VAL A 304 -17.97 20.22 15.63
N ASN A 305 -17.04 20.62 14.77
CA ASN A 305 -17.09 21.88 14.03
C ASN A 305 -16.93 21.73 12.51
N GLY A 306 -16.69 20.52 12.01
CA GLY A 306 -16.74 20.20 10.58
C GLY A 306 -16.95 18.71 10.32
N GLU A 307 -17.54 18.38 9.17
CA GLU A 307 -17.69 17.01 8.67
C GLU A 307 -17.25 16.96 7.21
N ASN A 308 -16.44 15.95 6.88
CA ASN A 308 -16.41 15.39 5.53
C ASN A 308 -17.00 13.98 5.58
N SER A 309 -17.88 13.65 4.65
CA SER A 309 -18.42 12.29 4.51
C SER A 309 -18.31 11.84 3.06
N ALA A 310 -18.16 10.53 2.87
CA ALA A 310 -18.11 9.92 1.54
C ALA A 310 -18.62 8.48 1.59
N ALA A 311 -19.26 8.06 0.50
CA ALA A 311 -19.49 6.67 0.16
C ALA A 311 -18.80 6.44 -1.20
N ILE A 312 -17.85 5.51 -1.25
CA ILE A 312 -17.17 5.17 -2.51
C ILE A 312 -17.27 3.66 -2.78
N SER A 313 -17.39 3.31 -4.06
CA SER A 313 -17.51 1.91 -4.49
C SER A 313 -16.24 1.10 -4.20
N ILE A 314 -16.38 -0.21 -4.03
CA ILE A 314 -15.30 -1.17 -3.79
C ILE A 314 -14.09 -1.03 -4.72
N ARG A 315 -14.29 -0.57 -5.97
CA ARG A 315 -13.19 -0.37 -6.94
C ARG A 315 -12.18 0.70 -6.51
N ASP A 316 -12.60 1.58 -5.61
CA ASP A 316 -11.83 2.71 -5.09
C ASP A 316 -11.62 2.61 -3.56
N ASN A 317 -11.83 1.46 -2.92
CA ASN A 317 -11.96 1.31 -1.45
C ASN A 317 -10.66 1.43 -0.62
N ASN A 318 -9.75 2.34 -0.96
CA ASN A 318 -8.55 2.60 -0.17
C ASN A 318 -8.49 4.05 0.32
N ALA A 319 -7.64 4.28 1.34
CA ALA A 319 -7.45 5.60 1.95
C ALA A 319 -7.02 6.67 0.92
N GLN A 320 -6.19 6.32 -0.08
CA GLN A 320 -5.72 7.29 -1.07
C GLN A 320 -6.84 7.76 -2.00
N ALA A 321 -7.74 6.87 -2.39
CA ALA A 321 -8.88 7.20 -3.24
C ALA A 321 -9.93 8.04 -2.48
N LEU A 322 -10.25 7.70 -1.22
CA LEU A 322 -11.07 8.54 -0.33
C LEU A 322 -10.45 9.94 -0.18
N PHE A 323 -9.15 9.99 0.11
CA PHE A 323 -8.42 11.25 0.23
C PHE A 323 -8.48 12.07 -1.06
N ASN A 324 -8.26 11.46 -2.22
CA ASN A 324 -8.33 12.15 -3.51
C ASN A 324 -9.75 12.66 -3.81
N ALA A 325 -10.78 11.89 -3.46
CA ALA A 325 -12.18 12.31 -3.58
C ALA A 325 -12.47 13.55 -2.71
N TRP A 326 -12.03 13.55 -1.45
CA TRP A 326 -12.13 14.74 -0.59
C TRP A 326 -11.29 15.91 -1.08
N LYS A 327 -10.05 15.66 -1.53
CA LYS A 327 -9.15 16.71 -2.03
C LYS A 327 -9.67 17.40 -3.29
N SER A 328 -10.31 16.65 -4.18
CA SER A 328 -10.90 17.18 -5.42
C SER A 328 -12.22 17.93 -5.21
N SER A 329 -12.89 17.72 -4.08
CA SER A 329 -14.08 18.48 -3.69
C SER A 329 -13.67 19.76 -2.98
N SER A 330 -14.08 20.93 -3.51
CA SER A 330 -13.73 22.23 -2.93
C SER A 330 -14.19 22.37 -1.46
N GLY A 331 -15.38 21.89 -1.13
CA GLY A 331 -15.91 21.92 0.23
C GLY A 331 -15.15 21.02 1.19
N HIS A 332 -14.91 19.76 0.79
CA HIS A 332 -14.18 18.81 1.63
C HIS A 332 -12.72 19.23 1.82
N ASN A 333 -12.07 19.72 0.76
CA ASN A 333 -10.70 20.21 0.82
C ASN A 333 -10.57 21.47 1.69
N ALA A 334 -11.57 22.37 1.63
CA ALA A 334 -11.61 23.53 2.51
C ALA A 334 -11.68 23.12 3.99
N ASN A 335 -12.47 22.11 4.35
CA ASN A 335 -12.47 21.56 5.71
C ASN A 335 -11.11 20.97 6.10
N MET A 336 -10.48 20.16 5.21
CA MET A 336 -9.17 19.57 5.49
C MET A 336 -8.06 20.61 5.68
N LEU A 337 -8.16 21.78 5.03
CA LEU A 337 -7.16 22.86 5.12
C LEU A 337 -7.54 24.00 6.08
N ARG A 338 -8.71 23.92 6.72
CA ARG A 338 -9.18 24.96 7.65
C ARG A 338 -8.23 25.08 8.84
N SER A 339 -7.67 26.27 9.05
CA SER A 339 -6.64 26.52 10.06
C SER A 339 -7.19 26.61 11.48
N GLU A 340 -8.48 26.88 11.63
CA GLU A 340 -9.16 26.98 12.92
C GLU A 340 -9.37 25.62 13.59
N PHE A 341 -9.30 24.52 12.84
CA PHE A 341 -9.37 23.19 13.43
C PHE A 341 -8.05 22.81 14.11
N SER A 342 -8.13 22.21 15.30
CA SER A 342 -7.00 21.73 16.10
C SER A 342 -6.91 20.21 16.16
N SER A 343 -8.04 19.50 16.09
CA SER A 343 -8.11 18.05 16.15
C SER A 343 -9.16 17.44 15.22
N PHE A 344 -9.01 16.16 14.94
CA PHE A 344 -9.92 15.40 14.08
C PHE A 344 -9.86 13.90 14.37
N TYR A 345 -10.84 13.16 13.85
CA TYR A 345 -10.79 11.71 13.75
C TYR A 345 -11.54 11.24 12.51
N VAL A 346 -11.07 10.13 11.92
CA VAL A 346 -11.69 9.47 10.76
C VAL A 346 -12.20 8.11 11.18
N SER A 347 -13.46 7.79 10.88
CA SER A 347 -14.02 6.45 11.04
C SER A 347 -14.48 5.89 9.70
N VAL A 348 -14.33 4.57 9.51
CA VAL A 348 -14.63 3.88 8.25
C VAL A 348 -15.46 2.62 8.48
N ILE A 349 -16.47 2.41 7.63
CA ILE A 349 -17.22 1.16 7.54
C ILE A 349 -17.12 0.61 6.12
N PHE A 350 -16.90 -0.70 5.99
CA PHE A 350 -16.99 -1.42 4.74
C PHE A 350 -18.14 -2.41 4.82
N ASP A 351 -19.15 -2.28 3.96
CA ASP A 351 -20.33 -3.17 3.94
C ASP A 351 -20.16 -4.39 3.00
N GLY A 352 -18.99 -4.52 2.36
CA GLY A 352 -18.71 -5.54 1.34
C GLY A 352 -18.81 -5.04 -0.10
N GLU A 353 -19.44 -3.89 -0.35
CA GLU A 353 -19.61 -3.28 -1.68
C GLU A 353 -19.17 -1.82 -1.74
N ASN A 354 -19.33 -1.08 -0.64
CA ASN A 354 -19.00 0.33 -0.51
C ASN A 354 -18.20 0.57 0.76
N LEU A 355 -17.30 1.54 0.65
CA LEU A 355 -16.56 2.10 1.76
C LEU A 355 -17.20 3.42 2.14
N TYR A 356 -17.66 3.52 3.38
CA TYR A 356 -18.19 4.73 3.98
C TYR A 356 -17.13 5.31 4.90
N ALA A 357 -16.87 6.60 4.76
CA ALA A 357 -15.91 7.30 5.60
C ALA A 357 -16.53 8.60 6.12
N VAL A 358 -16.28 8.87 7.39
CA VAL A 358 -16.58 10.15 8.02
C VAL A 358 -15.31 10.67 8.64
N ASN A 359 -15.07 11.97 8.46
CA ASN A 359 -14.03 12.72 9.13
C ASN A 359 -14.68 13.88 9.86
N LEU A 360 -14.58 13.87 11.19
CA LEU A 360 -15.07 14.94 12.04
C LEU A 360 -13.90 15.80 12.54
N PHE A 361 -14.08 17.11 12.48
CA PHE A 361 -13.10 18.10 12.89
C PHE A 361 -13.58 18.88 14.11
N LYS A 362 -12.62 19.37 14.92
CA LYS A 362 -12.88 20.21 16.08
C LYS A 362 -11.88 21.36 16.16
N GLN A 363 -12.33 22.51 16.67
CA GLN A 363 -11.54 23.71 16.90
C GLN A 363 -10.81 23.72 18.25
#